data_AF-A0A0C9YGT1-F1
#
_entry.id   AF-A0A0C9YGT1-F1
#
_cell.length_a   1.000
_cell.length_b   1.000
_cell.length_c   1.000
_cell.angle_alpha   90.00
_cell.angle_beta   90.00
_cell.angle_gamma   90.00
#
_symmetry.space_group_name_H-M   'P 1'
#
loop_
_entity.id
_entity.type
_entity.pdbx_description
1 polymer ?
#
loop_
_entity_poly.entity_id
_entity_poly.type
_entity_poly.pdbx_seq_one_letter_code
_entity_poly.pdbx_strand_id
1 'polypeptide(L)'
;MFKVWLDEERLYLKSLLHKPPEESLQMEYWQQLVNLAASRQALETILSTWMVVTAQTAAPIWSDSSATRKRETMHCHAQENYEKDSKAVQELEGCLGITHCWVLGDEEWQAASRLVTNRKYQHALDNIERLVVSWIFELLKMNQSGTEDIDEDANEDHATALEEQCEALQDILSITMDA
;
A
#
# COMPACT_ATOMS: atom_id res chain seq x y z
N MET A 1 -10.83 32.75 17.03
CA MET A 1 -10.04 32.60 15.79
C MET A 1 -9.53 31.17 15.64
N PHE A 2 -8.80 30.62 16.63
CA PHE A 2 -8.31 29.22 16.60
C PHE A 2 -9.39 28.12 16.54
N LYS A 3 -10.54 28.28 17.24
CA LYS A 3 -11.60 27.25 17.23
C LYS A 3 -12.21 27.02 15.85
N VAL A 4 -12.41 28.09 15.08
CA VAL A 4 -12.95 28.01 13.71
C VAL A 4 -11.99 27.26 12.80
N TRP A 5 -10.69 27.57 12.90
CA TRP A 5 -9.66 26.85 12.15
C TRP A 5 -9.57 25.38 12.54
N LEU A 6 -9.68 25.04 13.83
CA LEU A 6 -9.71 23.64 14.29
C LEU A 6 -10.92 22.87 13.75
N ASP A 7 -12.08 23.49 13.69
CA ASP A 7 -13.28 22.88 13.13
C ASP A 7 -13.15 22.67 11.61
N GLU A 8 -12.59 23.66 10.89
CA GLU A 8 -12.27 23.57 9.46
C GLU A 8 -11.26 22.46 9.17
N GLU A 9 -10.18 22.40 9.95
CA GLU A 9 -9.14 21.38 9.84
C GLU A 9 -9.70 19.98 10.11
N ARG A 10 -10.51 19.84 11.16
CA ARG A 10 -11.16 18.56 11.49
C ARG A 10 -12.11 18.11 10.39
N LEU A 11 -12.78 19.04 9.71
CA LEU A 11 -13.69 18.75 8.60
C LEU A 11 -12.90 18.37 7.34
N TYR A 12 -11.79 19.05 7.09
CA TYR A 12 -10.83 18.70 6.03
C TYR A 12 -10.26 17.30 6.23
N LEU A 13 -9.72 16.99 7.41
CA LEU A 13 -9.17 15.66 7.75
C LEU A 13 -10.23 14.56 7.65
N LYS A 14 -11.47 14.81 8.09
CA LYS A 14 -12.59 13.87 7.92
C LYS A 14 -12.94 13.62 6.45
N SER A 15 -12.86 14.64 5.60
CA SER A 15 -13.08 14.47 4.17
C SER A 15 -11.96 13.66 3.50
N LEU A 16 -10.73 13.78 4.00
CA LEU A 16 -9.57 13.02 3.53
C LEU A 16 -9.63 11.54 3.94
N LEU A 17 -10.24 11.26 5.09
CA LEU A 17 -10.50 9.92 5.61
C LEU A 17 -11.45 9.12 4.72
N HIS A 18 -12.36 9.78 4.00
CA HIS A 18 -13.36 9.14 3.17
C HIS A 18 -12.88 9.05 1.72
N LYS A 19 -11.92 8.16 1.45
CA LYS A 19 -11.58 7.83 0.07
C LYS A 19 -12.74 7.02 -0.54
N PRO A 20 -13.31 7.43 -1.69
CA PRO A 20 -14.40 6.69 -2.31
C PRO A 20 -13.98 5.24 -2.56
N PRO A 21 -14.83 4.24 -2.24
CA PRO A 21 -14.52 2.83 -2.48
C PRO A 21 -14.20 2.56 -3.95
N GLU A 22 -14.79 3.33 -4.86
CA GLU A 22 -14.53 3.31 -6.29
C GLU A 22 -13.07 3.65 -6.63
N GLU A 23 -12.49 4.69 -6.02
CA GLU A 23 -11.08 5.02 -6.23
C GLU A 23 -10.15 3.92 -5.69
N SER A 24 -10.56 3.23 -4.63
CA SER A 24 -9.81 2.08 -4.09
C SER A 24 -9.79 0.91 -5.08
N LEU A 25 -10.94 0.59 -5.68
CA LEU A 25 -11.07 -0.47 -6.67
C LEU A 25 -10.30 -0.15 -7.97
N GLN A 26 -10.33 1.10 -8.44
CA GLN A 26 -9.58 1.53 -9.62
C GLN A 26 -8.05 1.46 -9.40
N MET A 27 -7.57 1.85 -8.21
CA MET A 27 -6.17 1.70 -7.84
C MET A 27 -5.75 0.22 -7.76
N GLU A 28 -6.61 -0.63 -7.20
CA GLU A 28 -6.36 -2.08 -7.11
C GLU A 28 -6.35 -2.72 -8.50
N TYR A 29 -7.31 -2.37 -9.36
CA TYR A 29 -7.35 -2.82 -10.74
C TYR A 29 -6.11 -2.43 -11.53
N TRP A 30 -5.67 -1.17 -11.43
CA TRP A 30 -4.43 -0.73 -12.05
C TRP A 30 -3.22 -1.53 -11.55
N GLN A 31 -3.12 -1.77 -10.24
CA GLN A 31 -2.04 -2.56 -9.67
C GLN A 31 -2.06 -4.02 -10.15
N GLN A 32 -3.25 -4.63 -10.31
CA GLN A 32 -3.38 -5.99 -10.83
C GLN A 32 -3.02 -6.09 -12.31
N LEU A 33 -3.36 -5.09 -13.12
CA LEU A 33 -2.92 -5.02 -14.52
C LEU A 33 -1.39 -4.91 -14.63
N VAL A 34 -0.73 -4.17 -13.74
CA VAL A 34 0.74 -4.15 -13.65
C VAL A 34 1.29 -5.53 -13.28
N ASN A 35 0.68 -6.22 -12.32
CA ASN A 35 1.08 -7.57 -11.92
C ASN A 35 0.91 -8.57 -13.08
N LEU A 36 -0.22 -8.52 -13.80
CA LEU A 36 -0.50 -9.35 -14.96
C LEU A 36 0.54 -9.17 -16.07
N ALA A 37 0.96 -7.92 -16.33
CA ALA A 37 2.01 -7.64 -17.30
C ALA A 37 3.35 -8.25 -16.86
N ALA A 38 3.68 -8.15 -15.58
CA ALA A 38 4.91 -8.73 -15.01
C ALA A 38 4.91 -10.26 -15.02
N SER A 39 3.80 -10.91 -14.65
CA SER A 39 3.68 -12.38 -14.65
C SER A 39 3.68 -12.94 -16.08
N ARG A 40 3.05 -12.23 -17.03
CA ARG A 40 3.18 -12.55 -18.46
C ARG A 40 4.63 -12.51 -18.94
N GLN A 41 5.36 -11.44 -18.63
CA GLN A 41 6.76 -11.32 -19.03
C GLN A 41 7.64 -12.41 -18.39
N ALA A 42 7.36 -12.76 -17.12
CA ALA A 42 8.05 -13.85 -16.43
C ALA A 42 7.79 -15.21 -17.12
N LEU A 43 6.53 -15.49 -17.49
CA LEU A 43 6.16 -16.68 -18.24
C LEU A 43 6.86 -16.74 -19.61
N GLU A 44 6.86 -15.65 -20.38
CA GLU A 44 7.54 -15.58 -21.67
C GLU A 44 9.07 -15.80 -21.55
N THR A 45 9.68 -15.30 -20.47
CA THR A 45 11.10 -15.52 -20.16
C THR A 45 11.39 -16.99 -19.83
N ILE A 46 10.49 -17.65 -19.10
CA ILE A 46 10.62 -19.07 -18.75
C ILE A 46 10.40 -19.94 -19.99
N LEU A 47 9.40 -19.63 -20.81
CA LEU A 47 9.11 -20.33 -22.08
C LEU A 47 10.27 -20.25 -23.07
N SER A 48 10.85 -19.05 -23.24
CA SER A 48 12.00 -18.87 -24.13
C SER A 48 13.22 -19.65 -23.62
N THR A 49 13.50 -19.61 -22.32
CA THR A 49 14.58 -20.40 -21.71
C THR A 49 14.33 -21.91 -21.86
N TRP A 50 13.08 -22.36 -21.67
CA TRP A 50 12.68 -23.76 -21.84
C TRP A 50 12.93 -24.25 -23.26
N MET A 51 12.44 -23.53 -24.29
CA MET A 51 12.64 -23.91 -25.69
C MET A 51 14.12 -24.01 -26.08
N VAL A 52 14.95 -23.07 -25.60
CA VAL A 52 16.39 -23.05 -25.86
C VAL A 52 17.08 -24.27 -25.23
N VAL A 53 16.71 -24.64 -24.00
CA VAL A 53 17.22 -25.83 -23.32
C VAL A 53 16.77 -27.10 -24.03
N THR A 54 15.50 -27.22 -24.43
CA THR A 54 15.02 -28.40 -25.18
C THR A 54 15.78 -28.58 -26.50
N ALA A 55 16.10 -27.50 -27.21
CA ALA A 55 16.87 -27.54 -28.45
C ALA A 55 18.35 -27.93 -28.24
N GLN A 56 18.96 -27.51 -27.13
CA GLN A 56 20.38 -27.77 -26.83
C GLN A 56 20.63 -29.11 -26.12
N THR A 57 19.63 -29.65 -25.40
CA THR A 57 19.79 -30.78 -24.48
C THR A 57 19.15 -32.08 -24.98
N ALA A 58 19.07 -32.27 -26.30
CA ALA A 58 18.71 -33.56 -26.92
C ALA A 58 19.78 -34.66 -26.71
N ALA A 59 20.34 -34.73 -25.50
CA ALA A 59 21.38 -35.63 -25.03
C ALA A 59 20.78 -36.71 -24.09
N PRO A 60 21.47 -37.84 -23.88
CA PRO A 60 20.84 -39.13 -23.62
C PRO A 60 20.07 -39.23 -22.29
N ILE A 61 19.01 -40.05 -22.36
CA ILE A 61 17.89 -40.33 -21.44
C ILE A 61 18.24 -40.51 -19.93
N TRP A 62 19.51 -40.58 -19.52
CA TRP A 62 19.88 -41.13 -18.20
C TRP A 62 20.25 -40.11 -17.10
N SER A 63 20.56 -38.83 -17.38
CA SER A 63 21.34 -38.05 -16.39
C SER A 63 20.70 -36.81 -15.74
N ASP A 64 19.47 -36.37 -16.07
CA ASP A 64 18.99 -35.09 -15.51
C ASP A 64 17.48 -34.99 -15.20
N SER A 65 16.92 -36.01 -14.54
CA SER A 65 15.50 -36.05 -14.16
C SER A 65 15.12 -35.00 -13.11
N SER A 66 16.05 -34.60 -12.23
CA SER A 66 15.80 -33.60 -11.16
C SER A 66 15.82 -32.16 -11.67
N ALA A 67 16.74 -31.77 -12.57
CA ALA A 67 16.73 -30.44 -13.15
C ALA A 67 15.56 -30.25 -14.12
N THR A 68 15.17 -31.32 -14.83
CA THR A 68 13.96 -31.32 -15.66
C THR A 68 12.71 -31.08 -14.82
N ARG A 69 12.58 -31.77 -13.66
CA ARG A 69 11.45 -31.57 -12.74
C ARG A 69 11.40 -30.18 -12.14
N LYS A 70 12.54 -29.64 -11.68
CA LYS A 70 12.59 -28.26 -11.15
C LYS A 70 12.15 -27.23 -12.18
N ARG A 71 12.57 -27.41 -13.44
CA ARG A 71 12.24 -26.50 -14.54
C ARG A 71 10.76 -26.61 -14.93
N GLU A 72 10.20 -27.81 -14.93
CA GLU A 72 8.76 -28.05 -15.11
C GLU A 72 7.95 -27.35 -14.01
N THR A 73 8.35 -27.53 -12.74
CA THR A 73 7.69 -26.87 -11.60
C THR A 73 7.74 -25.34 -11.71
N MET A 74 8.86 -24.77 -12.17
CA MET A 74 8.97 -23.32 -12.41
C MET A 74 8.02 -22.84 -13.52
N HIS A 75 7.88 -23.61 -14.59
CA HIS A 75 6.92 -23.31 -15.66
C HIS A 75 5.48 -23.38 -15.16
N CYS A 76 5.10 -24.45 -14.45
CA CYS A 76 3.76 -24.57 -13.86
C CYS A 76 3.44 -23.41 -12.91
N HIS A 77 4.36 -23.05 -12.01
CA HIS A 77 4.13 -21.93 -11.10
C HIS A 77 4.00 -20.58 -11.81
N ALA A 78 4.78 -20.35 -12.87
CA ALA A 78 4.65 -19.12 -13.66
C ALA A 78 3.30 -19.06 -14.39
N GLN A 79 2.83 -20.19 -14.92
CA GLN A 79 1.53 -20.30 -15.57
C GLN A 79 0.40 -20.10 -14.55
N GLU A 80 0.45 -20.76 -13.39
CA GLU A 80 -0.52 -20.61 -12.29
C GLU A 80 -0.60 -19.16 -11.81
N ASN A 81 0.54 -18.48 -11.68
CA ASN A 81 0.57 -17.06 -11.29
C ASN A 81 -0.10 -16.18 -12.35
N TYR A 82 0.21 -16.39 -13.63
CA TYR A 82 -0.43 -15.65 -14.72
C TYR A 82 -1.95 -15.87 -14.75
N GLU A 83 -2.41 -17.11 -14.59
CA GLU A 83 -3.84 -17.44 -14.55
C GLU A 83 -4.53 -16.81 -13.33
N LYS A 84 -3.87 -16.82 -12.17
CA LYS A 84 -4.36 -16.17 -10.96
C LYS A 84 -4.52 -14.65 -11.15
N ASP A 85 -3.50 -13.98 -11.69
CA ASP A 85 -3.53 -12.54 -11.94
C ASP A 85 -4.61 -12.20 -12.98
N SER A 86 -4.72 -13.00 -14.04
CA SER A 86 -5.75 -12.84 -15.08
C SER A 86 -7.16 -12.96 -14.51
N LYS A 87 -7.38 -13.93 -13.63
CA LYS A 87 -8.67 -14.10 -12.94
C LYS A 87 -8.99 -12.91 -12.02
N ALA A 88 -8.01 -12.42 -11.26
CA ALA A 88 -8.20 -11.27 -10.39
C ALA A 88 -8.58 -9.99 -11.18
N VAL A 89 -7.94 -9.79 -12.35
CA VAL A 89 -8.29 -8.70 -13.27
C VAL A 89 -9.73 -8.84 -13.78
N GLN A 90 -10.16 -10.04 -14.19
CA GLN A 90 -11.54 -10.29 -14.65
C GLN A 90 -12.60 -10.04 -13.56
N GLU A 91 -12.30 -10.43 -12.32
CA GLU A 91 -13.19 -10.19 -11.17
C GLU A 91 -13.36 -8.68 -10.94
N LEU A 92 -12.27 -7.91 -11.00
CA LEU A 92 -12.30 -6.45 -10.84
C LEU A 92 -12.99 -5.74 -12.00
N GLU A 93 -12.82 -6.22 -13.24
CA GLU A 93 -13.56 -5.72 -14.41
C GLU A 93 -15.06 -5.90 -14.25
N GLY A 94 -15.49 -7.04 -13.69
CA GLY A 94 -16.89 -7.30 -13.35
C GLY A 94 -17.42 -6.33 -12.28
N CYS A 95 -16.63 -6.05 -11.24
CA CYS A 95 -17.00 -5.11 -10.18
C CYS A 95 -17.09 -3.66 -10.66
N LEU A 96 -16.17 -3.23 -11.53
CA LEU A 96 -16.09 -1.87 -12.07
C LEU A 96 -16.98 -1.66 -13.31
N GLY A 97 -17.56 -2.73 -13.87
CA GLY A 97 -18.38 -2.67 -15.09
C GLY A 97 -17.58 -2.31 -16.35
N ILE A 98 -16.27 -2.55 -16.34
CA ILE A 98 -15.36 -2.19 -17.44
C ILE A 98 -15.56 -3.19 -18.59
N THR A 99 -15.81 -2.68 -19.79
CA THR A 99 -16.06 -3.53 -20.98
C THR A 99 -14.78 -3.79 -21.79
N HIS A 100 -13.78 -2.92 -21.69
CA HIS A 100 -12.50 -3.01 -22.40
C HIS A 100 -11.35 -2.85 -21.41
N CYS A 101 -10.43 -3.82 -21.36
CA CYS A 101 -9.27 -3.79 -20.47
C CYS A 101 -8.42 -2.53 -20.70
N TRP A 102 -7.97 -1.87 -19.63
CA TRP A 102 -7.11 -0.69 -19.77
C TRP A 102 -5.76 -1.05 -20.39
N VAL A 103 -5.36 -0.28 -21.39
CA VAL A 103 -4.09 -0.43 -22.11
C VAL A 103 -3.17 0.74 -21.80
N LEU A 104 -1.86 0.50 -21.89
CA LEU A 104 -0.82 1.53 -21.82
C LEU A 104 -1.05 2.60 -22.88
N GLY A 105 -1.61 3.74 -22.45
CA GLY A 105 -1.95 4.87 -23.33
C GLY A 105 -3.35 5.42 -23.12
N ASP A 106 -4.23 4.63 -22.50
CA ASP A 106 -5.60 5.07 -22.20
C ASP A 106 -5.58 6.16 -21.12
N GLU A 107 -6.52 7.11 -21.22
CA GLU A 107 -6.66 8.19 -20.23
C GLU A 107 -6.97 7.63 -18.84
N GLU A 108 -7.79 6.58 -18.78
CA GLU A 108 -8.18 5.87 -17.56
C GLU A 108 -6.98 5.22 -16.88
N TRP A 109 -6.08 4.61 -17.67
CA TRP A 109 -4.83 4.03 -17.18
C TRP A 109 -3.92 5.08 -16.55
N GLN A 110 -3.77 6.24 -17.21
CA GLN A 110 -2.95 7.35 -16.71
C GLN A 110 -3.56 8.01 -15.47
N ALA A 111 -4.88 8.17 -15.44
CA ALA A 111 -5.59 8.70 -14.29
C ALA A 111 -5.41 7.80 -13.06
N ALA A 112 -5.59 6.49 -13.21
CA ALA A 112 -5.38 5.53 -12.13
C ALA A 112 -3.91 5.48 -11.66
N SER A 113 -2.95 5.56 -12.58
CA SER A 113 -1.53 5.66 -12.22
C SER A 113 -1.23 6.91 -11.38
N ARG A 114 -1.85 8.05 -11.73
CA ARG A 114 -1.76 9.29 -10.93
C ARG A 114 -2.40 9.13 -9.55
N LEU A 115 -3.52 8.43 -9.44
CA LEU A 115 -4.16 8.14 -8.14
C LEU A 115 -3.28 7.28 -7.24
N VAL A 116 -2.67 6.22 -7.79
CA VAL A 116 -1.77 5.32 -7.03
C VAL A 116 -0.51 6.07 -6.58
N THR A 117 0.10 6.87 -7.46
CA THR A 117 1.27 7.68 -7.11
C THR A 117 0.96 8.77 -6.09
N ASN A 118 -0.20 9.42 -6.20
CA ASN A 118 -0.66 10.39 -5.21
C ASN A 118 -0.88 9.71 -3.85
N ARG A 119 -1.50 8.52 -3.80
CA ARG A 119 -1.65 7.77 -2.54
C ARG A 119 -0.32 7.45 -1.87
N LYS A 120 0.70 7.09 -2.65
CA LYS A 120 2.06 6.86 -2.12
C LYS A 120 2.67 8.13 -1.55
N TYR A 121 2.45 9.27 -2.20
CA TYR A 121 2.90 10.57 -1.72
C TYR A 121 2.19 10.98 -0.43
N GLN A 122 0.86 10.82 -0.37
CA GLN A 122 0.07 11.07 0.85
C GLN A 122 0.58 10.21 2.01
N HIS A 123 0.74 8.90 1.81
CA HIS A 123 1.27 8.03 2.85
C HIS A 123 2.70 8.43 3.29
N ALA A 124 3.53 8.92 2.38
CA ALA A 124 4.85 9.43 2.74
C ALA A 124 4.75 10.71 3.60
N LEU A 125 3.81 11.61 3.29
CA LEU A 125 3.53 12.78 4.10
C LEU A 125 3.01 12.40 5.49
N ASP A 126 2.03 11.51 5.58
CA ASP A 126 1.46 11.05 6.86
C ASP A 126 2.55 10.45 7.77
N ASN A 127 3.50 9.72 7.19
CA ASN A 127 4.65 9.20 7.92
C ASN A 127 5.54 10.32 8.49
N ILE A 128 5.79 11.37 7.72
CA ILE A 128 6.60 12.52 8.16
C ILE A 128 5.86 13.29 9.24
N GLU A 129 4.56 13.55 9.06
CA GLU A 129 3.75 14.23 10.05
C GLU A 129 3.77 13.48 11.38
N ARG A 130 3.56 12.16 11.35
CA ARG A 130 3.66 11.31 12.55
C ARG A 130 5.02 11.44 13.24
N LEU A 131 6.11 11.48 12.48
CA LEU A 131 7.46 11.65 13.03
C LEU A 131 7.63 13.03 13.69
N VAL A 132 7.17 14.10 13.04
CA VAL A 132 7.26 15.46 13.57
C VAL A 132 6.44 15.59 14.85
N VAL A 133 5.21 15.08 14.85
CA VAL A 133 4.33 15.07 16.01
C VAL A 133 4.97 14.29 17.15
N SER A 134 5.48 13.07 16.90
CA SER A 134 6.21 12.27 17.89
C SER A 134 7.40 13.04 18.48
N TRP A 135 8.17 13.70 17.63
CA TRP A 135 9.34 14.47 18.07
C TRP A 135 8.96 15.68 18.92
N ILE A 136 7.88 16.39 18.57
CA ILE A 136 7.35 17.49 19.39
C ILE A 136 6.92 16.97 20.76
N PHE A 137 6.23 15.83 20.83
CA PHE A 137 5.84 15.22 22.10
C PHE A 137 7.05 14.75 22.93
N GLU A 138 8.05 14.15 22.31
CA GLU A 138 9.30 13.77 22.97
C GLU A 138 10.02 14.99 23.57
N LEU A 139 10.15 16.08 22.80
CA LEU A 139 10.76 17.32 23.28
C LEU A 139 9.94 17.96 24.41
N LEU A 140 8.61 17.93 24.32
CA LEU A 140 7.74 18.43 25.38
C LEU A 140 7.94 17.64 26.67
N LYS A 141 8.01 16.32 26.58
CA LYS A 141 8.26 15.43 27.72
C LYS A 141 9.64 15.67 28.34
N MET A 142 10.69 15.86 27.53
CA MET A 142 12.03 16.19 28.01
C MET A 142 12.06 17.55 28.72
N ASN A 143 11.38 18.56 28.17
CA ASN A 143 11.31 19.88 28.80
C ASN A 143 10.54 19.86 30.12
N GLN A 144 9.48 19.06 30.24
CA GLN A 144 8.74 18.89 31.50
C GLN A 144 9.61 18.28 32.62
N SER A 145 10.50 17.33 32.28
CA SER A 145 11.44 16.73 33.24
C SER A 145 12.54 17.68 33.74
N GLY A 146 12.69 18.86 33.14
CA GLY A 146 13.66 19.88 33.56
C GLY A 146 13.09 20.99 34.45
N THR A 147 11.76 21.03 34.65
CA THR A 147 11.05 22.06 35.41
C THR A 147 10.36 21.54 36.68
N GLU A 148 10.59 20.29 37.08
CA GLU A 148 9.98 19.64 38.26
C GLU A 148 10.29 20.35 39.61
N ASP A 149 11.13 21.39 39.62
CA ASP A 149 11.43 22.17 40.83
C ASP A 149 10.58 23.44 41.02
N ILE A 150 9.59 23.77 40.17
CA ILE A 150 8.79 25.00 40.33
C ILE A 150 7.28 24.78 40.06
N ASP A 151 6.50 24.84 41.15
CA ASP A 151 5.04 24.94 41.30
C ASP A 151 4.18 23.68 40.99
N GLU A 152 4.00 22.86 42.04
CA GLU A 152 3.36 21.54 42.07
C GLU A 152 1.84 21.55 41.75
N ASP A 153 1.09 22.61 42.10
CA ASP A 153 -0.38 22.61 42.02
C ASP A 153 -0.97 23.00 40.65
N ALA A 154 -0.23 23.70 39.78
CA ALA A 154 -0.75 24.15 38.46
C ALA A 154 -0.36 23.21 37.31
N ASN A 155 0.64 22.36 37.53
CA ASN A 155 1.14 21.43 36.53
C ASN A 155 0.32 20.13 36.48
N GLU A 156 -0.32 19.75 37.59
CA GLU A 156 -1.09 18.50 37.68
C GLU A 156 -2.38 18.54 36.85
N ASP A 157 -3.10 19.67 36.86
CA ASP A 157 -4.28 19.91 36.01
C ASP A 157 -3.91 19.93 34.51
N HIS A 158 -2.71 20.44 34.19
CA HIS A 158 -2.24 20.51 32.80
C HIS A 158 -1.71 19.15 32.31
N ALA A 159 -1.12 18.36 33.21
CA ALA A 159 -0.67 17.00 32.94
C ALA A 159 -1.85 16.05 32.72
N THR A 160 -2.89 16.11 33.56
CA THR A 160 -4.11 15.31 33.36
C THR A 160 -4.84 15.69 32.07
N ALA A 161 -4.92 16.98 31.74
CA ALA A 161 -5.52 17.42 30.48
C ALA A 161 -4.73 16.95 29.24
N LEU A 162 -3.40 16.84 29.34
CA LEU A 162 -2.56 16.30 28.27
C LEU A 162 -2.66 14.77 28.17
N GLU A 163 -2.81 14.08 29.30
CA GLU A 163 -2.98 12.62 29.34
C GLU A 163 -4.33 12.21 28.73
N GLU A 164 -5.42 12.92 29.06
CA GLU A 164 -6.73 12.72 28.41
C GLU A 164 -6.69 12.99 26.90
N GLN A 165 -5.94 14.01 26.46
CA GLN A 165 -5.77 14.28 25.02
C GLN A 165 -4.93 13.21 24.31
N CYS A 166 -3.93 12.65 24.99
CA CYS A 166 -3.12 11.56 24.47
C CYS A 166 -3.92 10.27 24.32
N GLU A 167 -4.72 9.90 25.32
CA GLU A 167 -5.62 8.74 25.22
C GLU A 167 -6.62 8.92 24.06
N ALA A 168 -7.21 10.11 23.92
CA ALA A 168 -8.15 10.40 22.84
C ALA A 168 -7.51 10.28 21.44
N LEU A 169 -6.26 10.73 21.28
CA LEU A 169 -5.53 10.59 20.01
C LEU A 169 -5.13 9.15 19.72
N GLN A 170 -4.78 8.38 20.75
CA GLN A 170 -4.38 6.98 20.63
C GLN A 170 -5.57 6.06 20.30
N ASP A 171 -6.75 6.37 20.81
CA ASP A 171 -8.01 5.68 20.48
C ASP A 171 -8.43 5.97 19.04
N ILE A 172 -8.32 7.23 18.59
CA ILE A 172 -8.56 7.61 17.19
C ILE A 172 -7.59 6.87 16.26
N LEU A 173 -6.30 6.83 16.59
CA LEU A 173 -5.28 6.13 15.80
C LEU A 173 -5.51 4.62 15.74
N SER A 174 -5.95 3.99 16.83
CA SER A 174 -6.27 2.55 16.85
C SER A 174 -7.47 2.23 15.97
N ILE A 175 -8.51 3.08 16.01
CA ILE A 175 -9.69 2.94 15.14
C ILE A 175 -9.32 3.11 13.65
N THR A 176 -8.31 3.92 13.32
CA THR A 176 -7.83 4.08 11.94
C THR A 176 -6.96 2.92 11.42
N MET A 177 -6.52 1.99 12.27
CA MET A 177 -5.61 0.89 11.88
C MET A 177 -6.30 -0.47 11.66
N ASP A 178 -7.56 -0.63 12.08
CA ASP A 178 -8.31 -1.90 11.98
C ASP A 178 -9.33 -1.97 10.81
N ALA A 179 -9.32 -1.01 9.87
CA ALA A 179 -10.20 -0.96 8.69
C ALA A 179 -9.41 -0.77 7.38
#